data_AF-K7LUE0-F1
#
_entry.id   AF-K7LUE0-F1
#
_cell.length_a   1.000
_cell.length_b   1.000
_cell.length_c   1.000
_cell.angle_alpha   90.00
_cell.angle_beta   90.00
_cell.angle_gamma   90.00
#
_symmetry.space_group_name_H-M   'P 1'
#
loop_
_entity.id
_entity.type
_entity.pdbx_description
1 polymer ?
#
loop_
_entity_poly.entity_id
_entity_poly.type
_entity_poly.pdbx_seq_one_letter_code
_entity_poly.pdbx_strand_id
1 'polypeptide(L)'
;MRLLSIITTSLTLFFLLLFLSIHLQAYTLEDNFTISCGTTGIVFDDERTWTGDADTKYLSGGQGRTVLTEATTQDPSVNQVPYTTARLSRSQFNYSFPVSAGPKFVRLFFYPAYYPSFPRTDASFSVQSNGFTFLKGFNASLNADAEATKTIFREYVVNINDGEILILSFTPSQPNSYAFINGIEDTYPAVSVEYRYRIRSGVSSGDWQSWH
;
A
#
# COMPACT_ATOMS: atom_id res chain seq x y z
N MET A 1 36.43 42.11 -10.13
CA MET A 1 35.87 40.96 -10.89
C MET A 1 35.72 39.70 -10.04
N ARG A 2 36.75 39.21 -9.33
CA ARG A 2 36.64 37.98 -8.50
C ARG A 2 35.55 38.04 -7.42
N LEU A 3 35.44 39.14 -6.67
CA LEU A 3 34.43 39.28 -5.61
C LEU A 3 32.98 39.25 -6.17
N LEU A 4 32.75 39.90 -7.31
CA LEU A 4 31.44 39.93 -7.97
C LEU A 4 31.02 38.52 -8.41
N SER A 5 31.97 37.74 -8.95
CA SER A 5 31.74 36.35 -9.36
C SER A 5 31.37 35.44 -8.19
N ILE A 6 32.03 35.58 -7.04
CA ILE A 6 31.72 34.81 -5.82
C ILE A 6 30.31 35.16 -5.29
N ILE A 7 29.94 36.44 -5.30
CA ILE A 7 28.61 36.87 -4.87
C ILE A 7 27.55 36.29 -5.81
N THR A 8 27.75 36.34 -7.13
CA THR A 8 26.79 35.78 -8.10
C THR A 8 26.61 34.27 -7.94
N THR A 9 27.68 33.49 -7.75
CA THR A 9 27.59 32.04 -7.58
C THR A 9 26.91 31.67 -6.27
N SER A 10 27.22 32.38 -5.18
CA SER A 10 26.55 32.18 -3.89
C SER A 10 25.06 32.50 -3.96
N LEU A 11 24.67 33.55 -4.69
CA LEU A 11 23.27 33.94 -4.85
C LEU A 11 22.51 32.91 -5.70
N THR A 12 23.10 32.43 -6.80
CA THR A 12 22.49 31.36 -7.62
C THR A 12 22.33 30.06 -6.84
N LEU A 13 23.30 29.69 -6.01
CA LEU A 13 23.21 28.50 -5.16
C LEU A 13 22.13 28.66 -4.09
N PHE A 14 22.01 29.84 -3.48
CA PHE A 14 20.94 30.13 -2.52
C PHE A 14 19.55 30.05 -3.15
N PHE A 15 19.35 30.62 -4.35
CA PHE A 15 18.09 30.48 -5.08
C PHE A 15 17.80 29.04 -5.52
N LEU A 16 18.82 28.29 -5.95
CA LEU A 16 18.67 26.87 -6.24
C LEU A 16 18.26 26.08 -5.00
N LEU A 17 18.88 26.35 -3.84
CA LEU A 17 18.53 25.72 -2.56
C LEU A 17 17.13 26.12 -2.10
N LEU A 18 16.73 27.39 -2.23
CA LEU A 18 15.38 27.85 -1.97
C LEU A 18 14.37 27.15 -2.87
N PHE A 19 14.65 27.08 -4.17
CA PHE A 19 13.81 26.39 -5.15
C PHE A 19 13.67 24.89 -4.79
N LEU A 20 14.79 24.23 -4.47
CA LEU A 20 14.78 22.83 -4.03
C LEU A 20 14.00 22.64 -2.71
N SER A 21 14.12 23.59 -1.78
CA SER A 21 13.41 23.58 -0.49
C SER A 21 11.90 23.76 -0.68
N ILE A 22 11.47 24.69 -1.55
CA ILE A 22 10.06 24.90 -1.89
C ILE A 22 9.47 23.61 -2.51
N HIS A 23 10.21 22.94 -3.39
CA HIS A 23 9.77 21.67 -3.97
C HIS A 23 9.74 20.51 -2.96
N LEU A 24 10.62 20.51 -1.95
CA LEU A 24 10.58 19.53 -0.85
C LEU A 24 9.37 19.75 0.08
N GLN A 25 8.90 20.99 0.24
CA GLN A 25 7.86 21.34 1.20
C GLN A 25 6.42 21.11 0.69
N ALA A 26 6.23 20.86 -0.60
CA ALA A 26 4.94 20.52 -1.19
C ALA A 26 4.46 19.08 -0.87
N TYR A 27 5.20 18.32 -0.06
CA TYR A 27 4.77 17.03 0.47
C TYR A 27 3.73 17.22 1.59
N THR A 28 2.46 17.45 1.23
CA THR A 28 1.36 17.43 2.20
C THR A 28 0.97 15.98 2.50
N LEU A 29 1.06 15.61 3.77
CA LEU A 29 0.90 14.27 4.36
C LEU A 29 -0.53 13.71 4.32
N GLU A 30 -1.45 14.29 3.54
CA GLU A 30 -2.89 14.05 3.69
C GLU A 30 -3.37 12.72 3.08
N ASP A 31 -2.57 12.10 2.19
CA ASP A 31 -2.97 10.88 1.46
C ASP A 31 -2.42 9.56 2.02
N ASN A 32 -1.86 9.54 3.22
CA ASN A 32 -1.28 8.30 3.76
C ASN A 32 -2.32 7.51 4.55
N PHE A 33 -2.65 6.31 4.07
CA PHE A 33 -3.54 5.38 4.75
C PHE A 33 -2.76 4.16 5.23
N THR A 34 -2.81 3.91 6.54
CA THR A 34 -2.20 2.73 7.16
C THR A 34 -3.27 2.00 7.95
N ILE A 35 -3.68 0.84 7.46
CA ILE A 35 -4.87 0.10 7.90
C ILE A 35 -4.46 -1.24 8.49
N SER A 36 -4.89 -1.51 9.73
CA SER A 36 -4.81 -2.85 10.34
C SER A 36 -6.15 -3.56 10.15
N CYS A 37 -6.16 -4.57 9.30
CA CYS A 37 -7.38 -5.23 8.84
C CYS A 37 -7.89 -6.21 9.88
N GLY A 38 -9.19 -6.15 10.20
CA GLY A 38 -9.82 -6.97 11.22
C GLY A 38 -9.64 -6.45 12.66
N THR A 39 -8.97 -5.31 12.83
CA THR A 39 -8.73 -4.66 14.13
C THR A 39 -9.70 -3.50 14.36
N THR A 40 -10.00 -3.20 15.63
CA THR A 40 -10.74 -2.00 16.05
C THR A 40 -9.78 -0.94 16.61
N GLY A 41 -10.15 0.34 16.52
CA GLY A 41 -9.38 1.42 17.14
C GLY A 41 -8.09 1.74 16.39
N ILE A 42 -7.07 2.19 17.14
CA ILE A 42 -5.76 2.60 16.61
C ILE A 42 -4.68 1.78 17.32
N VAL A 43 -3.74 1.21 16.58
CA VAL A 43 -2.60 0.46 17.10
C VAL A 43 -1.28 1.04 16.58
N PHE A 44 -0.18 0.86 17.32
CA PHE A 44 1.12 1.46 17.01
C PHE A 44 2.18 0.36 16.94
N ASP A 45 3.06 0.39 15.93
CA ASP A 45 4.14 -0.59 15.71
C ASP A 45 5.53 -0.02 16.01
N ASP A 46 5.60 0.96 16.92
CA ASP A 46 6.79 1.78 17.24
C ASP A 46 7.24 2.76 16.14
N GLU A 47 6.87 2.51 14.88
CA GLU A 47 7.24 3.34 13.73
C GLU A 47 6.06 4.13 13.13
N ARG A 48 4.86 3.53 13.16
CA ARG A 48 3.66 3.96 12.43
C ARG A 48 2.41 3.76 13.25
N THR A 49 1.42 4.60 12.94
CA THR A 49 0.06 4.50 13.47
C THR A 49 -0.82 3.75 12.49
N TRP A 50 -1.46 2.68 12.94
CA TRP A 50 -2.34 1.83 12.14
C TRP A 50 -3.78 2.00 12.61
N THR A 51 -4.67 2.32 11.68
CA THR A 51 -6.11 2.44 11.96
C THR A 51 -6.81 1.12 11.68
N GLY A 52 -7.55 0.60 12.66
CA GLY A 52 -8.39 -0.57 12.51
C GLY A 52 -9.55 -0.32 11.56
N ASP A 53 -9.91 -1.31 10.75
CA ASP A 53 -10.99 -1.18 9.75
C ASP A 53 -12.32 -1.84 10.15
N ALA A 54 -12.43 -2.33 11.38
CA ALA A 54 -13.61 -3.06 11.84
C ALA A 54 -14.90 -2.22 11.78
N ASP A 55 -14.79 -0.90 11.88
CA ASP A 55 -15.89 0.06 11.71
C ASP A 55 -16.32 0.23 10.24
N THR A 56 -15.62 -0.40 9.30
CA THR A 56 -15.90 -0.46 7.86
C THR A 56 -15.78 0.86 7.09
N LYS A 57 -15.17 1.90 7.67
CA LYS A 57 -15.10 3.25 7.06
C LYS A 57 -14.62 3.26 5.60
N TYR A 58 -13.65 2.40 5.26
CA TYR A 58 -13.04 2.32 3.93
C TYR A 58 -13.56 1.14 3.08
N LEU A 59 -14.50 0.34 3.59
CA LEU A 59 -15.00 -0.85 2.90
C LEU A 59 -16.19 -0.48 2.00
N SER A 60 -16.03 -0.58 0.68
CA SER A 60 -17.07 -0.19 -0.30
C SER A 60 -17.79 -1.38 -0.96
N GLY A 61 -17.33 -2.60 -0.74
CA GLY A 61 -17.95 -3.82 -1.26
C GLY A 61 -17.73 -5.00 -0.32
N GLY A 62 -18.76 -5.84 -0.18
CA GLY A 62 -18.70 -7.04 0.69
C GLY A 62 -19.02 -6.79 2.17
N GLN A 63 -19.56 -5.62 2.53
CA GLN A 63 -20.10 -5.36 3.87
C GLN A 63 -21.06 -6.50 4.27
N GLY A 64 -20.84 -7.11 5.43
CA GLY A 64 -21.60 -8.28 5.94
C GLY A 64 -21.19 -9.65 5.38
N ARG A 65 -20.29 -9.71 4.38
CA ARG A 65 -19.74 -10.97 3.83
C ARG A 65 -18.32 -11.25 4.28
N THR A 66 -17.63 -10.25 4.83
CA THR A 66 -16.28 -10.39 5.37
C THR A 66 -16.33 -10.84 6.83
N VAL A 67 -15.39 -11.68 7.23
CA VAL A 67 -15.13 -12.10 8.62
C VAL A 67 -13.87 -11.39 9.12
N LEU A 68 -13.91 -10.94 10.37
CA LEU A 68 -12.78 -10.35 11.08
C LEU A 68 -12.38 -11.32 12.18
N THR A 69 -11.13 -11.77 12.18
CA THR A 69 -10.69 -12.74 13.18
C THR A 69 -9.18 -12.75 13.31
N GLU A 70 -8.72 -13.21 14.47
CA GLU A 70 -7.31 -13.44 14.77
C GLU A 70 -6.85 -14.78 14.18
N ALA A 71 -5.54 -14.89 13.96
CA ALA A 71 -4.94 -16.19 13.66
C ALA A 71 -5.15 -17.14 14.86
N THR A 72 -5.56 -18.39 14.59
CA THR A 72 -5.76 -19.42 15.62
C THR A 72 -4.48 -19.67 16.44
N THR A 73 -3.33 -19.55 15.80
CA THR A 73 -2.03 -19.58 16.45
C THR A 73 -1.18 -18.46 15.88
N GLN A 74 -0.76 -17.54 16.75
CA GLN A 74 0.22 -16.52 16.43
C GLN A 74 1.62 -17.11 16.58
N ASP A 75 2.40 -17.11 15.50
CA ASP A 75 3.81 -17.50 15.56
C ASP A 75 4.60 -16.43 16.35
N PRO A 76 5.36 -16.79 17.40
CA PRO A 76 6.10 -15.82 18.21
C PRO A 76 7.12 -14.97 17.45
N SER A 77 7.56 -15.42 16.27
CA SER A 77 8.49 -14.68 15.42
C SER A 77 7.82 -13.63 14.52
N VAL A 78 6.48 -13.59 14.49
CA VAL A 78 5.70 -12.67 13.66
C VAL A 78 5.30 -11.44 14.46
N ASN A 79 5.65 -10.25 13.95
CA ASN A 79 5.24 -8.98 14.52
C ASN A 79 3.72 -8.91 14.70
N GLN A 80 3.25 -8.37 15.83
CA GLN A 80 1.82 -8.29 16.11
C GLN A 80 1.08 -7.34 15.14
N VAL A 81 1.67 -6.20 14.82
CA VAL A 81 1.07 -5.24 13.89
C VAL A 81 1.74 -5.38 12.52
N PRO A 82 0.97 -5.50 11.40
CA PRO A 82 -0.49 -5.62 11.30
C PRO A 82 -0.99 -7.08 11.29
N TYR A 83 -0.20 -8.06 11.73
CA TYR A 83 -0.45 -9.48 11.47
C TYR A 83 -1.28 -10.23 12.52
N THR A 84 -1.79 -9.57 13.56
CA THR A 84 -2.61 -10.23 14.61
C THR A 84 -3.97 -10.66 14.07
N THR A 85 -4.63 -9.77 13.32
CA THR A 85 -5.96 -9.99 12.74
C THR A 85 -5.91 -9.96 11.22
N ALA A 86 -6.93 -10.53 10.59
CA ALA A 86 -7.19 -10.36 9.17
C ALA A 86 -8.66 -10.03 8.91
N ARG A 87 -8.90 -9.38 7.77
CA ARG A 87 -10.21 -9.37 7.11
C ARG A 87 -10.20 -10.45 6.04
N LEU A 88 -11.16 -11.37 6.10
CA LEU A 88 -11.25 -12.53 5.20
C LEU A 88 -12.63 -12.61 4.55
N SER A 89 -12.73 -13.21 3.36
CA SER A 89 -14.02 -13.43 2.70
C SER A 89 -13.96 -14.53 1.65
N ARG A 90 -15.02 -15.34 1.55
CA ARG A 90 -15.29 -16.26 0.42
C ARG A 90 -16.00 -15.57 -0.75
N SER A 91 -16.00 -14.25 -0.77
CA SER A 91 -16.63 -13.43 -1.80
C SER A 91 -15.83 -12.16 -2.00
N GLN A 92 -15.98 -11.52 -3.16
CA GLN A 92 -15.25 -10.28 -3.41
C GLN A 92 -15.60 -9.21 -2.37
N PHE A 93 -14.56 -8.53 -1.88
CA PHE A 93 -14.67 -7.33 -1.04
C PHE A 93 -13.68 -6.27 -1.49
N ASN A 94 -14.01 -5.01 -1.24
CA ASN A 94 -13.26 -3.87 -1.77
C ASN A 94 -12.95 -2.85 -0.68
N TYR A 95 -11.76 -2.25 -0.74
CA TYR A 95 -11.45 -0.99 -0.06
C TYR A 95 -11.46 0.17 -1.05
N SER A 96 -11.87 1.33 -0.58
CA SER A 96 -11.85 2.58 -1.32
C SER A 96 -11.24 3.70 -0.48
N PHE A 97 -10.17 4.31 -0.99
CA PHE A 97 -9.44 5.38 -0.31
C PHE A 97 -9.57 6.69 -1.09
N PRO A 98 -10.07 7.77 -0.46
CA PRO A 98 -10.09 9.08 -1.08
C PRO A 98 -8.67 9.64 -1.06
N VAL A 99 -7.98 9.54 -2.19
CA VAL A 99 -6.59 9.97 -2.36
C VAL A 99 -6.53 11.03 -3.45
N SER A 100 -5.54 11.92 -3.39
CA SER A 100 -5.25 12.83 -4.51
C SER A 100 -4.80 12.07 -5.77
N ALA A 101 -4.91 12.72 -6.92
CA ALA A 101 -4.40 12.20 -8.18
C ALA A 101 -2.87 12.06 -8.18
N GLY A 102 -2.35 11.24 -9.09
CA GLY A 102 -0.93 10.96 -9.25
C GLY A 102 -0.53 9.55 -8.80
N PRO A 103 0.78 9.27 -8.77
CA PRO A 103 1.29 7.96 -8.40
C PRO A 103 1.10 7.71 -6.90
N LYS A 104 0.65 6.51 -6.56
CA LYS A 104 0.45 6.02 -5.20
C LYS A 104 1.20 4.71 -5.01
N PHE A 105 1.83 4.54 -3.86
CA PHE A 105 2.57 3.37 -3.46
C PHE A 105 1.73 2.53 -2.50
N VAL A 106 1.29 1.38 -2.99
CA VAL A 106 0.44 0.45 -2.24
C VAL A 106 1.27 -0.74 -1.78
N ARG A 107 1.27 -1.00 -0.49
CA ARG A 107 1.87 -2.20 0.14
C ARG A 107 0.78 -3.01 0.84
N LEU A 108 0.73 -4.29 0.51
CA LEU A 108 -0.24 -5.24 1.02
C LEU A 108 0.47 -6.25 1.92
N PHE A 109 -0.07 -6.47 3.12
CA PHE A 109 0.51 -7.34 4.14
C PHE A 109 -0.35 -8.58 4.35
N PHE A 110 0.26 -9.76 4.24
CA PHE A 110 -0.39 -11.06 4.37
C PHE A 110 0.33 -11.93 5.39
N TYR A 111 -0.43 -12.51 6.31
CA TYR A 111 0.01 -13.57 7.21
C TYR A 111 -0.87 -14.81 6.95
N PRO A 112 -0.44 -15.74 6.07
CA PRO A 112 -1.18 -16.95 5.75
C PRO A 112 -1.09 -17.97 6.89
N ALA A 113 -1.71 -17.66 8.02
CA ALA A 113 -1.88 -18.55 9.16
C ALA A 113 -3.17 -19.37 9.04
N TYR A 114 -3.47 -20.15 10.08
CA TYR A 114 -4.80 -20.74 10.25
C TYR A 114 -5.72 -19.71 10.88
N TYR A 115 -6.87 -19.46 10.27
CA TYR A 115 -7.92 -18.62 10.85
C TYR A 115 -9.19 -19.47 11.05
N PRO A 116 -10.05 -19.17 12.04
CA PRO A 116 -11.28 -19.92 12.27
C PRO A 116 -12.13 -20.06 11.00
N SER A 117 -12.42 -21.29 10.59
CA SER A 117 -13.19 -21.62 9.37
C SER A 117 -12.56 -21.20 8.03
N PHE A 118 -11.30 -20.75 8.03
CA PHE A 118 -10.52 -20.38 6.84
C PHE A 118 -9.18 -21.14 6.84
N PRO A 119 -9.13 -22.35 6.25
CA PRO A 119 -7.91 -23.16 6.23
C PRO A 119 -6.76 -22.44 5.50
N ARG A 120 -5.54 -22.51 6.04
CA ARG A 120 -4.36 -21.89 5.43
C ARG A 120 -4.20 -22.23 3.94
N THR A 121 -4.46 -23.48 3.56
CA THR A 121 -4.29 -24.02 2.20
C THR A 121 -5.24 -23.41 1.17
N ASP A 122 -6.36 -22.84 1.61
CA ASP A 122 -7.42 -22.34 0.73
C ASP A 122 -7.28 -20.83 0.44
N ALA A 123 -6.20 -20.22 0.94
CA ALA A 123 -5.86 -18.80 0.78
C ALA A 123 -5.40 -18.47 -0.64
N SER A 124 -6.31 -18.56 -1.61
CA SER A 124 -6.06 -18.34 -3.05
C SER A 124 -6.98 -17.28 -3.62
N PHE A 125 -6.42 -16.17 -4.10
CA PHE A 125 -7.20 -15.00 -4.53
C PHE A 125 -6.45 -14.13 -5.53
N SER A 126 -7.17 -13.21 -6.16
CA SER A 126 -6.61 -12.16 -7.00
C SER A 126 -6.84 -10.80 -6.34
N VAL A 127 -5.93 -9.87 -6.58
CA VAL A 127 -6.03 -8.48 -6.14
C VAL A 127 -5.97 -7.58 -7.37
N GLN A 128 -6.95 -6.70 -7.49
CA GLN A 128 -7.03 -5.71 -8.57
C GLN A 128 -7.13 -4.30 -7.99
N SER A 129 -6.56 -3.33 -8.70
CA SER A 129 -6.65 -1.91 -8.39
C SER A 129 -6.91 -1.09 -9.63
N ASN A 130 -7.96 -0.26 -9.62
CA ASN A 130 -8.27 0.69 -10.71
C ASN A 130 -8.17 0.06 -12.14
N GLY A 131 -8.66 -1.18 -12.30
CA GLY A 131 -8.62 -1.92 -13.58
C GLY A 131 -7.33 -2.71 -13.85
N PHE A 132 -6.29 -2.55 -13.02
CA PHE A 132 -5.04 -3.31 -13.10
C PHE A 132 -5.04 -4.50 -12.17
N THR A 133 -4.37 -5.58 -12.55
CA THR A 133 -4.19 -6.77 -11.70
C THR A 133 -2.85 -6.70 -10.97
N PHE A 134 -2.90 -6.60 -9.64
CA PHE A 134 -1.71 -6.67 -8.77
C PHE A 134 -1.28 -8.12 -8.54
N LEU A 135 -2.24 -8.99 -8.23
CA LEU A 135 -2.04 -10.40 -7.97
C LEU A 135 -3.10 -11.21 -8.73
N LYS A 136 -2.69 -12.28 -9.40
CA LYS A 136 -3.60 -13.18 -10.14
C LYS A 136 -3.44 -14.60 -9.64
N GLY A 137 -4.52 -15.19 -9.11
CA GLY A 137 -4.48 -16.58 -8.63
C GLY A 137 -3.44 -16.81 -7.53
N PHE A 138 -3.12 -15.78 -6.75
CA PHE A 138 -2.07 -15.80 -5.75
C PHE A 138 -2.48 -16.69 -4.59
N ASN A 139 -1.66 -17.72 -4.32
CA ASN A 139 -1.79 -18.55 -3.13
C ASN A 139 -0.80 -18.07 -2.06
N ALA A 140 -1.30 -17.35 -1.05
CA ALA A 140 -0.45 -16.76 -0.03
C ALA A 140 0.33 -17.82 0.75
N SER A 141 -0.30 -18.94 1.09
CA SER A 141 0.34 -20.01 1.88
C SER A 141 1.52 -20.66 1.15
N LEU A 142 1.37 -20.97 -0.14
CA LEU A 142 2.41 -21.58 -0.96
C LEU A 142 3.58 -20.61 -1.20
N ASN A 143 3.30 -19.32 -1.37
CA ASN A 143 4.34 -18.31 -1.54
C ASN A 143 5.17 -18.14 -0.26
N ALA A 144 4.54 -18.13 0.91
CA ALA A 144 5.23 -18.02 2.20
C ALA A 144 6.13 -19.23 2.45
N ASP A 145 5.63 -20.44 2.15
CA ASP A 145 6.41 -21.67 2.27
C ASP A 145 7.60 -21.69 1.30
N ALA A 146 7.40 -21.27 0.05
CA ALA A 146 8.46 -21.19 -0.95
C ALA A 146 9.55 -20.15 -0.61
N GLU A 147 9.16 -19.03 0.01
CA GLU A 147 10.06 -17.97 0.48
C GLU A 147 10.69 -18.30 1.85
N ALA A 148 10.28 -19.40 2.49
CA ALA A 148 10.65 -19.76 3.86
C ALA A 148 10.37 -18.65 4.89
N THR A 149 9.30 -17.89 4.67
CA THR A 149 8.84 -16.80 5.55
C THR A 149 7.49 -17.16 6.17
N LYS A 150 7.15 -16.47 7.27
CA LYS A 150 5.81 -16.60 7.89
C LYS A 150 4.82 -15.60 7.31
N THR A 151 5.30 -14.42 6.92
CA THR A 151 4.52 -13.31 6.38
C THR A 151 5.01 -12.93 5.00
N ILE A 152 4.12 -12.38 4.19
CA ILE A 152 4.42 -11.86 2.86
C ILE A 152 3.97 -10.41 2.80
N PHE A 153 4.76 -9.56 2.17
CA PHE A 153 4.26 -8.29 1.66
C PHE A 153 4.47 -8.20 0.15
N ARG A 154 3.61 -7.41 -0.51
CA ARG A 154 3.69 -7.10 -1.94
C ARG A 154 3.47 -5.61 -2.16
N GLU A 155 4.27 -5.01 -3.04
CA GLU A 155 4.32 -3.58 -3.28
C GLU A 155 4.01 -3.25 -4.73
N TYR A 156 3.26 -2.18 -4.95
CA TYR A 156 2.79 -1.75 -6.26
C TYR A 156 2.78 -0.23 -6.34
N VAL A 157 2.95 0.29 -7.55
CA VAL A 157 2.66 1.70 -7.85
C VAL A 157 1.46 1.74 -8.77
N VAL A 158 0.47 2.56 -8.41
CA VAL A 158 -0.74 2.81 -9.19
C VAL A 158 -0.88 4.29 -9.45
N ASN A 159 -1.22 4.67 -10.68
CA ASN A 159 -1.50 6.06 -11.01
C ASN A 159 -3.00 6.29 -10.88
N ILE A 160 -3.37 7.28 -10.06
CA ILE A 160 -4.74 7.71 -9.87
C ILE A 160 -4.98 8.92 -10.75
N ASN A 161 -6.00 8.87 -11.61
CA ASN A 161 -6.35 10.01 -12.46
C ASN A 161 -7.11 11.08 -11.65
N ASP A 162 -7.18 12.31 -12.18
CA ASP A 162 -7.98 13.38 -11.58
C ASP A 162 -9.44 12.94 -11.41
N GLY A 163 -9.96 13.11 -10.18
CA GLY A 163 -11.33 12.74 -9.82
C GLY A 163 -11.55 11.24 -9.58
N GLU A 164 -10.54 10.39 -9.74
CA GLU A 164 -10.60 8.99 -9.34
C GLU A 164 -10.21 8.80 -7.87
N ILE A 165 -10.57 7.64 -7.32
CA ILE A 165 -10.16 7.18 -5.99
C ILE A 165 -9.37 5.87 -6.13
N LEU A 166 -8.55 5.54 -5.14
CA LEU A 166 -7.90 4.24 -5.09
C LEU A 166 -8.92 3.17 -4.68
N ILE A 167 -9.06 2.11 -5.47
CA ILE A 167 -9.94 0.97 -5.15
C ILE A 167 -9.11 -0.30 -5.15
N LEU A 168 -9.07 -1.03 -4.04
CA LEU A 168 -8.47 -2.37 -3.95
C LEU A 168 -9.56 -3.42 -3.88
N SER A 169 -9.61 -4.34 -4.84
CA SER A 169 -10.59 -5.43 -4.91
C SER A 169 -9.92 -6.78 -4.67
N PHE A 170 -10.42 -7.53 -3.69
CA PHE A 170 -9.91 -8.84 -3.29
C PHE A 170 -10.92 -9.92 -3.67
N THR A 171 -10.56 -10.82 -4.59
CA THR A 171 -11.50 -11.80 -5.17
C THR A 171 -10.95 -13.22 -5.01
N PRO A 172 -11.64 -14.13 -4.30
CA PRO A 172 -11.27 -15.54 -4.26
C PRO A 172 -11.15 -16.14 -5.66
N SER A 173 -10.12 -16.95 -5.90
CA SER A 173 -9.81 -17.45 -7.24
C SER A 173 -10.67 -18.66 -7.66
N GLN A 174 -11.22 -19.39 -6.68
CA GLN A 174 -11.95 -20.65 -6.85
C GLN A 174 -13.10 -20.77 -5.85
N PRO A 175 -14.14 -21.60 -6.09
CA PRO A 175 -15.34 -21.70 -5.24
C PRO A 175 -15.08 -21.96 -3.74
N ASN A 176 -14.04 -22.72 -3.39
CA ASN A 176 -13.70 -23.04 -1.99
C ASN A 176 -12.57 -22.18 -1.42
N SER A 177 -11.99 -21.30 -2.24
CA SER A 177 -10.93 -20.41 -1.79
C SER A 177 -11.48 -19.17 -1.06
N TYR A 178 -10.60 -18.45 -0.40
CA TYR A 178 -10.92 -17.13 0.16
C TYR A 178 -9.82 -16.13 -0.16
N ALA A 179 -10.22 -14.86 -0.09
CA ALA A 179 -9.30 -13.73 -0.09
C ALA A 179 -9.19 -13.18 1.33
N PHE A 180 -8.01 -12.68 1.67
CA PHE A 180 -7.77 -12.05 2.96
C PHE A 180 -6.70 -10.97 2.86
N ILE A 181 -6.66 -10.12 3.88
CA ILE A 181 -5.63 -9.09 4.05
C ILE A 181 -5.46 -8.81 5.55
N ASN A 182 -4.21 -8.62 5.98
CA ASN A 182 -3.86 -8.27 7.37
C ASN A 182 -3.58 -6.78 7.54
N GLY A 183 -2.93 -6.17 6.54
CA GLY A 183 -2.68 -4.74 6.55
C GLY A 183 -2.62 -4.16 5.15
N ILE A 184 -2.98 -2.89 5.04
CA ILE A 184 -2.88 -2.10 3.81
C ILE A 184 -2.14 -0.82 4.17
N GLU A 185 -1.10 -0.52 3.41
CA GLU A 185 -0.46 0.78 3.42
C GLU A 185 -0.60 1.39 2.01
N ASP A 186 -1.14 2.58 1.94
CA ASP A 186 -1.11 3.42 0.75
C ASP A 186 -0.44 4.73 1.12
N THR A 187 0.57 5.10 0.35
CA THR A 187 1.39 6.29 0.60
C THR A 187 1.76 6.96 -0.71
N TYR A 188 2.07 8.25 -0.65
CA TYR A 188 2.76 8.88 -1.79
C TYR A 188 4.14 8.23 -1.96
N PRO A 189 4.59 7.88 -3.19
CA PRO A 189 5.90 7.29 -3.38
C PRO A 189 6.99 8.25 -2.92
N ALA A 190 7.90 7.79 -2.06
CA ALA A 190 9.10 8.56 -1.75
C ALA A 190 9.86 8.88 -3.06
N VAL A 191 10.47 10.07 -3.16
CA VAL A 191 11.22 10.52 -4.36
C VAL A 191 12.16 9.44 -4.92
N SER A 192 12.80 8.65 -4.04
CA SER A 192 13.71 7.55 -4.44
C SER A 192 12.99 6.35 -5.09
N VAL A 193 11.76 6.04 -4.66
CA VAL A 193 10.92 4.97 -5.21
C VAL A 193 10.34 5.43 -6.55
N GLU A 194 9.86 6.67 -6.60
CA GLU A 194 9.42 7.31 -7.83
C GLU A 194 10.54 7.33 -8.88
N TYR A 195 11.77 7.69 -8.51
CA TYR A 195 12.92 7.67 -9.40
C TYR A 195 13.23 6.25 -9.92
N ARG A 196 13.25 5.23 -9.05
CA ARG A 196 13.46 3.83 -9.46
C ARG A 196 12.35 3.29 -10.36
N TYR A 197 11.09 3.67 -10.11
CA TYR A 197 9.97 3.28 -10.95
C TYR A 197 10.01 3.97 -12.32
N ARG A 198 10.29 5.27 -12.36
CA ARG A 198 10.42 6.05 -13.60
C ARG A 198 11.56 5.55 -14.50
N ILE A 199 12.67 5.06 -13.92
CA ILE A 199 13.72 4.37 -14.69
C ILE A 199 13.19 3.07 -15.32
N ARG A 200 12.39 2.29 -14.59
CA ARG A 200 11.82 1.02 -15.09
C ARG A 200 10.72 1.21 -16.14
N SER A 201 9.97 2.32 -16.09
CA SER A 201 8.92 2.63 -17.07
C SER A 201 9.45 3.27 -18.36
N GLY A 202 10.75 3.56 -18.45
CA GLY A 202 11.38 4.10 -19.66
C GLY A 202 11.06 5.57 -19.95
N VAL A 203 10.56 6.32 -18.96
CA VAL A 203 10.28 7.75 -19.11
C VAL A 203 11.61 8.52 -19.11
N SER A 204 11.96 9.12 -20.25
CA SER A 204 13.21 9.85 -20.40
C SER A 204 13.15 11.20 -19.68
N SER A 205 14.28 11.68 -19.18
CA SER A 205 14.41 12.98 -18.53
C SER A 205 14.23 14.17 -19.51
N GLY A 206 13.65 13.99 -20.69
CA GLY A 206 13.37 15.05 -21.66
C GLY A 206 11.93 15.55 -21.62
N ASP A 207 11.00 14.78 -21.05
CA ASP A 207 9.55 15.09 -21.09
C ASP A 207 9.10 16.05 -19.96
N TRP A 208 10.05 16.72 -19.29
CA TRP A 208 9.78 17.63 -18.15
C TRP A 208 9.13 18.98 -18.53
N GLN A 209 9.03 19.34 -19.81
CA GLN A 209 8.60 20.69 -20.21
C GLN A 209 7.10 20.85 -20.52
N SER A 210 6.25 19.84 -20.29
CA SER A 210 4.81 19.96 -20.62
C SER A 210 3.87 19.83 -19.43
N TRP A 211 4.19 20.40 -18.28
CA TRP A 211 3.19 20.66 -17.23
C TRP A 211 3.53 21.99 -16.56
N HIS A 212 2.96 23.07 -17.12
CA HIS A 212 2.91 24.40 -16.53
C HIS A 212 1.63 24.56 -15.73
#